data_AF-A0A1V5A6R7-F1
#
_entry.id   AF-A0A1V5A6R7-F1
#
_cell.length_a   1.000
_cell.length_b   1.000
_cell.length_c   1.000
_cell.angle_alpha   90.00
_cell.angle_beta   90.00
_cell.angle_gamma   90.00
#
_symmetry.space_group_name_H-M   'P 1'
#
loop_
_entity.id
_entity.type
_entity.pdbx_description
1 polymer ?
#
loop_
_entity_poly.entity_id
_entity_poly.type
_entity_poly.pdbx_seq_one_letter_code
_entity_poly.pdbx_strand_id
1 'polypeptide(L)'
;MPEVTDDERGRRVFQIHRDMAVERAIEKIRENIGQDWKIYSTRDIDLLKYILGESWISLNRRTWESFAFTRLSRENIDEIIRIGKEVKGKKLLESDAVTDVVNILKRVS
;
A
#
# COMPACT_ATOMS: atom_id res chain seq x y z
N MET A 1 -23.84 -12.15 26.39
CA MET A 1 -23.27 -11.62 25.13
C MET A 1 -21.91 -11.05 25.50
N PRO A 2 -20.79 -11.48 24.91
CA PRO A 2 -19.52 -10.85 25.25
C PRO A 2 -19.53 -9.44 24.65
N GLU A 3 -19.28 -8.45 25.51
CA GLU A 3 -19.08 -7.07 25.11
C GLU A 3 -17.85 -7.03 24.21
N VAL A 4 -18.03 -6.57 22.97
CA VAL A 4 -16.90 -6.21 22.10
C VAL A 4 -16.11 -5.17 22.87
N THR A 5 -14.93 -5.54 23.36
CA THR A 5 -14.10 -4.66 24.18
C THR A 5 -13.66 -3.46 23.35
N ASP A 6 -13.48 -2.30 23.98
CA ASP A 6 -13.07 -1.06 23.28
C ASP A 6 -11.80 -1.25 22.43
N ASP A 7 -10.94 -2.20 22.80
CA ASP A 7 -9.78 -2.66 22.03
C ASP A 7 -10.13 -3.28 20.67
N GLU A 8 -11.16 -4.13 20.61
CA GLU A 8 -11.63 -4.71 19.34
C GLU A 8 -12.23 -3.64 18.44
N ARG A 9 -12.94 -2.68 19.03
CA ARG A 9 -13.48 -1.53 18.31
C ARG A 9 -12.36 -0.65 17.75
N GLY A 10 -11.34 -0.36 18.56
CA GLY A 10 -10.15 0.41 18.15
C GLY A 10 -9.39 -0.25 17.01
N ARG A 11 -9.12 -1.57 17.12
CA ARG A 11 -8.47 -2.35 16.05
C ARG A 11 -9.25 -2.32 14.75
N ARG A 12 -10.59 -2.45 14.82
CA ARG A 12 -11.44 -2.41 13.64
C ARG A 12 -11.44 -1.05 12.96
N VAL A 13 -11.53 0.03 13.73
CA VAL A 13 -11.45 1.40 13.22
C VAL A 13 -10.09 1.65 12.55
N PHE A 14 -9.01 1.18 13.15
CA PHE A 14 -7.67 1.28 12.58
C PHE A 14 -7.56 0.58 11.22
N GLN A 15 -8.04 -0.66 11.11
CA GLN A 15 -8.06 -1.41 9.86
C GLN A 15 -8.88 -0.71 8.78
N ILE A 16 -10.06 -0.19 9.12
CA ILE A 16 -10.91 0.58 8.18
C ILE A 16 -10.16 1.80 7.66
N HIS A 17 -9.49 2.56 8.53
CA HIS A 17 -8.73 3.74 8.11
C HIS A 17 -7.57 3.39 7.18
N ARG A 18 -6.83 2.31 7.50
CA ARG A 18 -5.77 1.79 6.64
C ARG A 18 -6.33 1.43 5.26
N ASP A 19 -7.37 0.61 5.23
CA ASP A 19 -7.92 0.10 3.97
C ASP A 19 -8.49 1.26 3.12
N MET A 20 -9.19 2.23 3.74
CA MET A 20 -9.63 3.45 3.05
C MET A 20 -8.48 4.28 2.49
N ALA A 21 -7.38 4.42 3.24
CA ALA A 21 -6.21 5.17 2.79
C ALA A 21 -5.51 4.48 1.61
N VAL A 22 -5.42 3.15 1.65
CA VAL A 22 -4.87 2.33 0.57
C VAL A 22 -5.76 2.38 -0.68
N GLU A 23 -7.08 2.23 -0.55
CA GLU A 23 -7.98 2.30 -1.71
C GLU A 23 -7.88 3.66 -2.42
N ARG A 24 -7.81 4.77 -1.67
CA ARG A 24 -7.59 6.11 -2.25
C ARG A 24 -6.26 6.24 -2.96
N ALA A 25 -5.20 5.60 -2.46
CA ALA A 25 -3.91 5.57 -3.14
C ALA A 25 -4.00 4.76 -4.45
N ILE A 26 -4.67 3.60 -4.42
CA ILE A 26 -4.92 2.77 -5.61
C ILE A 26 -5.74 3.51 -6.66
N GLU A 27 -6.78 4.24 -6.26
CA GLU A 27 -7.57 5.08 -7.18
C GLU A 27 -6.68 6.11 -7.89
N LYS A 28 -5.84 6.84 -7.15
CA LYS A 28 -4.89 7.81 -7.72
C LYS A 28 -3.89 7.15 -8.68
N ILE A 29 -3.36 5.98 -8.33
CA ILE A 29 -2.43 5.23 -9.18
C ILE A 29 -3.14 4.80 -10.48
N ARG A 30 -4.34 4.24 -10.35
CA ARG A 30 -5.15 3.77 -11.48
C ARG A 30 -5.51 4.92 -12.43
N GLU A 31 -5.92 6.06 -11.90
CA GLU A 31 -6.22 7.27 -12.69
C GLU A 31 -4.99 7.76 -13.46
N ASN A 32 -3.82 7.79 -12.81
CA ASN A 32 -2.57 8.22 -13.44
C ASN A 32 -2.13 7.30 -14.59
N ILE A 33 -2.19 5.98 -14.39
CA ILE A 33 -1.71 4.99 -15.36
C ILE A 33 -2.75 4.73 -16.46
N GLY A 34 -4.03 4.99 -16.22
CA GLY A 34 -5.08 4.92 -17.23
C GLY A 34 -5.29 3.51 -17.80
N GLN A 35 -5.21 3.36 -19.13
CA GLN A 35 -5.49 2.07 -19.80
C GLN A 35 -4.50 0.98 -19.43
N ASP A 36 -3.26 1.37 -19.13
CA ASP A 36 -2.17 0.48 -18.77
C ASP A 36 -2.43 -0.27 -17.47
N TRP A 37 -3.33 0.24 -16.63
CA TRP A 37 -3.78 -0.42 -15.40
C TRP A 37 -4.33 -1.83 -15.66
N LYS A 38 -4.94 -2.06 -16.84
CA LYS A 38 -5.53 -3.36 -17.22
C LYS A 38 -4.51 -4.49 -17.36
N ILE A 39 -3.23 -4.17 -17.42
CA ILE A 39 -2.15 -5.17 -17.51
C ILE A 39 -1.93 -5.86 -16.17
N TYR A 40 -2.28 -5.21 -15.05
CA TYR A 40 -2.14 -5.78 -13.72
C TYR A 40 -3.24 -6.79 -13.43
N SER A 41 -2.84 -7.99 -13.04
CA SER A 41 -3.77 -9.01 -12.57
C SER A 41 -4.37 -8.62 -11.21
N THR A 42 -5.52 -9.21 -10.85
CA THR A 42 -6.08 -9.04 -9.50
C THR A 42 -5.05 -9.35 -8.41
N ARG A 43 -4.23 -10.39 -8.61
CA ARG A 43 -3.17 -10.76 -7.68
C ARG A 43 -2.09 -9.68 -7.56
N ASP A 44 -1.71 -9.03 -8.65
CA ASP A 44 -0.74 -7.94 -8.61
C ASP A 44 -1.31 -6.74 -7.85
N ILE A 45 -2.59 -6.41 -8.08
CA ILE A 45 -3.30 -5.34 -7.37
C ILE A 45 -3.40 -5.67 -5.87
N ASP A 46 -3.69 -6.92 -5.50
CA ASP A 46 -3.75 -7.36 -4.10
C ASP A 46 -2.39 -7.25 -3.41
N LEU A 47 -1.30 -7.58 -4.12
CA LEU A 47 0.07 -7.41 -3.61
C LEU A 47 0.42 -5.93 -3.42
N LEU A 48 0.04 -5.08 -4.37
CA LEU A 48 0.22 -3.64 -4.27
C LEU A 48 -0.55 -3.07 -3.07
N LYS A 49 -1.83 -3.45 -2.89
CA LYS A 49 -2.64 -3.06 -1.74
C LYS A 49 -2.04 -3.52 -0.42
N TYR A 50 -1.59 -4.77 -0.36
CA TYR A 50 -0.96 -5.34 0.83
C TYR A 50 0.26 -4.52 1.24
N ILE A 51 1.22 -4.31 0.34
CA ILE A 51 2.48 -3.64 0.72
C ILE A 51 2.28 -2.14 1.00
N LEU A 52 1.34 -1.50 0.32
CA LEU A 52 0.92 -0.13 0.66
C LEU A 52 0.25 -0.06 2.03
N GLY A 53 -0.52 -1.08 2.42
CA GLY A 53 -1.12 -1.18 3.75
C GLY A 53 -0.07 -1.32 4.86
N GLU A 54 0.93 -2.18 4.67
CA GLU A 54 2.04 -2.30 5.62
C GLU A 54 2.87 -1.02 5.68
N SER A 55 3.05 -0.35 4.54
CA SER A 55 3.70 0.97 4.49
C SER A 55 2.90 2.04 5.21
N TRP A 56 1.57 2.01 5.14
CA TRP A 56 0.71 2.95 5.88
C TRP A 56 0.84 2.75 7.39
N ILE A 57 0.89 1.50 7.85
CA ILE A 57 1.04 1.16 9.28
C ILE A 57 2.37 1.69 9.84
N SER A 58 3.46 1.63 9.06
CA SER A 58 4.78 2.06 9.51
C SER A 58 4.98 3.58 9.49
N LEU A 59 4.04 4.33 8.91
CA LEU A 59 4.15 5.77 8.72
C LEU A 59 3.15 6.54 9.58
N ASN A 60 3.50 7.78 9.91
CA ASN A 60 2.49 8.71 10.41
C ASN A 60 1.61 9.21 9.25
N ARG A 61 0.40 9.65 9.60
CA ARG A 61 -0.60 10.14 8.64
C ARG A 61 -0.09 11.26 7.73
N ARG A 62 0.68 12.22 8.28
CA ARG A 62 1.18 13.38 7.51
C ARG A 62 2.16 12.93 6.42
N THR A 63 3.04 11.98 6.73
CA THR A 63 3.98 11.43 5.74
C THR A 63 3.23 10.69 4.64
N TRP A 64 2.25 9.85 4.98
CA TRP A 64 1.44 9.16 3.98
C TRP A 64 0.71 10.13 3.05
N GLU A 65 0.05 11.15 3.62
CA GLU A 65 -0.72 12.14 2.86
C GLU A 65 0.19 13.03 1.97
N SER A 66 1.50 13.09 2.26
CA SER A 66 2.46 13.85 1.45
C SER A 66 2.88 13.13 0.17
N PHE A 67 2.62 11.82 0.03
CA PHE A 67 3.05 11.09 -1.15
C PHE A 67 2.23 11.40 -2.40
N ALA A 68 2.93 11.69 -3.50
CA ALA A 68 2.33 11.97 -4.79
C ALA A 68 2.03 10.69 -5.58
N PHE A 69 1.05 9.89 -5.12
CA PHE A 69 0.64 8.65 -5.80
C PHE A 69 0.25 8.83 -7.28
N THR A 70 -0.19 10.02 -7.66
CA THR A 70 -0.50 10.40 -9.05
C THR A 70 0.75 10.60 -9.93
N ARG A 71 1.96 10.44 -9.39
CA ARG A 71 3.23 10.56 -10.14
C ARG A 71 3.99 9.24 -10.26
N LEU A 72 3.45 8.15 -9.70
CA LEU A 72 4.09 6.84 -9.82
C LEU A 72 4.07 6.38 -11.27
N SER A 73 5.26 6.11 -11.82
CA SER A 73 5.38 5.52 -13.14
C SER A 73 5.03 4.04 -13.09
N ARG A 74 4.82 3.43 -14.27
CA ARG A 74 4.64 1.98 -14.41
C ARG A 74 5.80 1.21 -13.77
N GLU A 75 7.03 1.65 -14.00
CA GLU A 75 8.23 1.01 -13.45
C GLU A 75 8.22 1.03 -11.91
N ASN A 76 7.77 2.13 -11.29
CA ASN A 76 7.63 2.19 -9.84
C ASN A 76 6.59 1.19 -9.33
N ILE A 77 5.47 1.06 -10.02
CA ILE A 77 4.38 0.13 -9.65
C ILE A 77 4.86 -1.32 -9.79
N ASP A 78 5.52 -1.64 -10.91
CA ASP A 78 6.10 -2.95 -11.16
C ASP A 78 7.13 -3.32 -10.10
N GLU A 79 7.97 -2.36 -9.68
CA GLU A 79 8.95 -2.55 -8.61
C GLU A 79 8.27 -2.82 -7.25
N ILE A 80 7.24 -2.05 -6.89
CA ILE A 80 6.47 -2.26 -5.65
C ILE A 80 5.78 -3.64 -5.65
N ILE A 81 5.18 -4.04 -6.78
CA ILE A 81 4.57 -5.37 -6.92
C ILE A 81 5.61 -6.47 -6.78
N ARG A 82 6.80 -6.31 -7.38
CA ARG A 82 7.91 -7.27 -7.25
C ARG A 82 8.33 -7.43 -5.79
N ILE A 83 8.48 -6.32 -5.06
CA ILE A 83 8.77 -6.34 -3.61
C ILE A 83 7.68 -7.11 -2.86
N GLY A 84 6.40 -6.86 -3.15
CA GLY A 84 5.29 -7.61 -2.57
C GLY A 84 5.35 -9.12 -2.85
N LYS A 85 5.74 -9.51 -4.07
CA LYS A 85 5.96 -10.93 -4.45
C LYS A 85 7.09 -11.56 -3.63
N GLU A 86 8.18 -10.82 -3.39
CA GLU A 86 9.33 -11.29 -2.60
C GLU A 86 8.97 -11.51 -1.13
N VAL A 87 8.18 -10.61 -0.54
CA VAL A 87 7.65 -10.79 0.82
C VAL A 87 6.76 -12.04 0.90
N LYS A 88 5.78 -12.20 0.01
CA LYS A 88 4.92 -13.40 0.01
C LYS A 88 5.69 -14.69 -0.28
N GLY A 89 6.78 -14.59 -1.05
CA GLY A 89 7.72 -15.68 -1.29
C GLY A 89 8.71 -15.93 -0.16
N LYS A 90 8.64 -15.19 0.95
CA LYS A 90 9.56 -15.25 2.11
C LYS A 90 11.03 -15.01 1.74
N LYS A 91 11.27 -14.24 0.66
CA LYS A 91 12.61 -13.88 0.18
C LYS A 91 13.11 -12.55 0.76
N LEU A 92 12.18 -11.73 1.24
CA LEU A 92 12.43 -10.41 1.81
C LEU A 92 11.59 -10.25 3.07
N LEU A 93 12.15 -9.63 4.10
CA LEU A 93 11.41 -9.31 5.32
C LEU A 93 10.45 -8.14 5.05
N GLU A 94 9.30 -8.15 5.72
CA GLU A 94 8.28 -7.11 5.56
C GLU A 94 8.80 -5.71 5.93
N SER A 95 9.63 -5.61 6.98
CA SER A 95 10.25 -4.34 7.39
C SER A 95 11.15 -3.74 6.32
N ASP A 96 11.92 -4.59 5.64
CA ASP A 96 12.86 -4.16 4.59
C ASP A 96 12.07 -3.76 3.34
N ALA A 97 11.07 -4.57 2.98
CA ALA A 97 10.14 -4.28 1.89
C ALA A 97 9.40 -2.97 2.08
N VAL A 98 8.90 -2.69 3.29
CA VAL A 98 8.27 -1.43 3.64
C VAL A 98 9.25 -0.27 3.49
N THR A 99 10.50 -0.44 3.92
CA THR A 99 11.53 0.58 3.76
C THR A 99 11.79 0.89 2.29
N ASP A 100 11.90 -0.14 1.45
CA ASP A 100 12.12 0.00 0.01
C ASP A 100 10.94 0.69 -0.68
N VAL A 101 9.70 0.28 -0.38
CA VAL A 101 8.50 0.91 -0.92
C VAL A 101 8.41 2.37 -0.51
N VAL A 102 8.67 2.69 0.76
CA VAL A 102 8.67 4.09 1.23
C VAL A 102 9.73 4.91 0.50
N ASN A 103 10.89 4.34 0.20
CA ASN A 103 11.92 5.02 -0.59
C ASN A 103 11.46 5.28 -2.04
N ILE A 104 10.76 4.34 -2.67
CA ILE A 104 10.14 4.55 -3.99
C ILE A 104 9.12 5.69 -3.94
N LEU A 105 8.21 5.68 -2.97
CA LEU A 105 7.17 6.71 -2.81
C LEU A 105 7.77 8.11 -2.57
N LYS A 106 8.87 8.20 -1.81
CA LYS A 106 9.57 9.47 -1.57
C LYS A 106 10.22 10.05 -2.82
N ARG A 107 10.70 9.23 -3.76
CA ARG A 107 11.38 9.71 -4.98
C ARG A 107 10.46 10.49 -5.92
N VAL A 108 9.15 10.23 -5.87
CA VAL A 108 8.16 10.83 -6.76
C VAL A 108 7.39 12.00 -6.14
N SER A 109 7.62 12.26 -4.84
CA SER A 109 6.88 13.26 -4.05
C SER A 109 7.50 14.64 -4.14
#